data_AF-A0A960GI97-F1
#
_entry.id   AF-A0A960GI97-F1
#
_cell.length_a   1.000
_cell.length_b   1.000
_cell.length_c   1.000
_cell.angle_alpha   90.00
_cell.angle_beta   90.00
_cell.angle_gamma   90.00
#
_symmetry.space_group_name_H-M   'P 1'
#
loop_
_entity.id
_entity.type
_entity.pdbx_description
1 polymer ?
#
loop_
_entity_poly.entity_id
_entity_poly.type
_entity_poly.pdbx_seq_one_letter_code
_entity_poly.pdbx_strand_id
1 'polypeptide(L)'
;KDRKERIGKIYRMHANKREEIASVGAGEIVAVMGLKDTTTGETLCDPANPIVLESMTFPAPVIEVAIEPKTKGDQDKLATAIQRLAEEDPTFRVHSDEETGQTIIAGMGELHLEVLVDRMRREFRVEANVGKPQVAYRETVTSPVAKQEYTHKKQTGGSGQFGRVIIALEPNADSESEDKAENGYEFVNKITGGRIPREYIPSVDAGCREAMETGVLAGYPMVDLKVTLIDGAYHDVDSSELAFKIAGSMA
;
A
#
# COMPACT_ATOMS: atom_id res chain seq x y z
N LYS A 1 3.42 -3.22 -16.01
CA LYS A 1 2.13 -3.85 -16.43
C LYS A 1 2.35 -4.64 -17.74
N ASP A 2 1.66 -5.77 -17.97
CA ASP A 2 1.80 -6.57 -19.22
C ASP A 2 1.01 -5.95 -20.40
N ARG A 3 1.28 -4.67 -20.66
CA ARG A 3 0.59 -3.87 -21.68
C ARG A 3 1.57 -3.45 -22.78
N LYS A 4 1.12 -3.57 -24.03
CA LYS A 4 1.91 -3.17 -25.20
C LYS A 4 1.84 -1.67 -25.37
N GLU A 5 2.99 -1.02 -25.29
CA GLU A 5 3.17 0.40 -25.58
C GLU A 5 3.72 0.62 -26.98
N ARG A 6 3.33 1.74 -27.60
CA ARG A 6 3.85 2.14 -28.91
C ARG A 6 4.79 3.33 -28.72
N ILE A 7 6.06 3.12 -29.00
CA ILE A 7 7.06 4.19 -28.97
C ILE A 7 6.73 5.21 -30.08
N GLY A 8 6.50 6.45 -29.64
CA GLY A 8 6.28 7.60 -30.51
C GLY A 8 7.58 8.30 -30.84
N LYS A 9 7.58 9.63 -30.71
CA LYS A 9 8.77 10.44 -30.95
C LYS A 9 9.73 10.36 -29.77
N ILE A 10 11.02 10.25 -30.06
CA ILE A 10 12.08 10.20 -29.06
C ILE A 10 12.85 11.51 -29.09
N TYR A 11 13.09 12.07 -27.91
CA TYR A 11 13.81 13.32 -27.72
C TYR A 11 15.02 13.10 -26.83
N ARG A 12 16.15 13.66 -27.26
CA ARG A 12 17.32 13.86 -26.41
C ARG A 12 17.26 15.27 -25.83
N MET A 13 17.24 15.33 -24.51
CA MET A 13 17.17 16.59 -23.77
C MET A 13 18.58 17.07 -23.44
N HIS A 14 18.99 18.20 -24.02
CA HIS A 14 20.15 18.96 -23.58
C HIS A 14 19.70 20.14 -22.70
N ALA A 15 20.64 20.73 -21.95
CA ALA A 15 20.33 21.80 -20.99
C ALA A 15 19.50 22.96 -21.56
N ASN A 16 19.63 23.26 -22.86
CA ASN A 16 18.93 24.36 -23.52
C ASN A 16 18.25 23.97 -24.86
N LYS A 17 18.37 22.72 -25.30
CA LYS A 17 17.90 22.28 -26.62
C LYS A 17 17.26 20.90 -26.53
N ARG A 18 16.15 20.74 -27.26
CA ARG A 18 15.51 19.45 -27.51
C ARG A 18 15.88 18.99 -28.91
N GLU A 19 16.41 17.79 -29.04
CA GLU A 19 16.75 17.18 -30.32
C GLU A 19 15.88 15.94 -30.55
N GLU A 20 15.18 15.89 -31.68
CA GLU A 20 14.39 14.71 -32.08
C GLU A 20 15.33 13.69 -32.72
N ILE A 21 15.39 12.49 -32.15
CA ILE A 21 16.25 11.40 -32.62
C ILE A 21 15.41 10.21 -33.08
N ALA A 22 15.88 9.49 -34.11
CA ALA A 22 15.15 8.38 -34.70
C ALA A 22 15.36 7.04 -33.95
N SER A 23 16.47 6.88 -33.23
CA SER A 23 16.86 5.64 -32.56
C SER A 23 17.80 5.92 -31.38
N VAL A 24 17.88 4.98 -30.45
CA VAL A 24 18.62 5.10 -29.19
C VAL A 24 19.44 3.84 -28.95
N GLY A 25 20.68 4.01 -28.50
CA GLY A 25 21.56 2.91 -28.14
C GLY A 25 21.42 2.47 -26.67
N ALA A 26 22.00 1.32 -26.33
CA ALA A 26 22.08 0.89 -24.94
C ALA A 26 22.93 1.86 -24.10
N GLY A 27 22.44 2.23 -22.92
CA GLY A 27 23.12 3.15 -21.99
C GLY A 27 22.78 4.64 -22.18
N GLU A 28 21.95 4.99 -23.15
CA GLU A 28 21.51 6.37 -23.37
C GLU A 28 20.19 6.67 -22.64
N ILE A 29 20.06 7.91 -22.12
CA ILE A 29 18.85 8.40 -21.46
C ILE A 29 18.12 9.35 -22.39
N VAL A 30 16.84 9.06 -22.64
CA VAL A 30 15.99 9.80 -23.59
C VAL A 30 14.59 10.00 -23.05
N ALA A 31 13.88 10.99 -23.57
CA ALA A 31 12.46 11.18 -23.31
C ALA A 31 11.63 10.64 -24.47
N VAL A 32 10.68 9.75 -24.19
CA VAL A 32 9.74 9.22 -25.19
C VAL A 32 8.40 9.90 -25.01
N MET A 33 7.88 10.49 -26.08
CA MET A 33 6.58 11.15 -26.06
C MET A 33 5.47 10.19 -26.55
N GLY A 34 4.35 10.17 -25.84
CA GLY A 34 3.13 9.46 -26.25
C GLY A 34 2.92 8.07 -25.64
N LEU A 35 3.65 7.74 -24.57
CA LEU A 35 3.34 6.57 -23.73
C LEU A 35 2.01 6.81 -23.00
N LYS A 36 1.16 5.78 -22.92
CA LYS A 36 -0.19 5.92 -22.36
C LYS A 36 -0.32 5.38 -20.94
N ASP A 37 0.21 4.19 -20.69
CA ASP A 37 0.05 3.48 -19.41
C ASP A 37 1.36 3.32 -18.65
N THR A 38 2.45 3.98 -19.09
CA THR A 38 3.78 3.90 -18.47
C THR A 38 3.95 4.92 -17.36
N THR A 39 4.26 4.45 -16.16
CA THR A 39 4.58 5.29 -14.98
C THR A 39 6.07 5.21 -14.61
N THR A 40 6.52 6.12 -13.74
CA THR A 40 7.89 6.11 -13.21
C THR A 40 8.22 4.77 -12.55
N GLY A 41 9.37 4.19 -12.92
CA GLY A 41 9.84 2.90 -12.40
C GLY A 41 9.41 1.66 -13.20
N GLU A 42 8.60 1.80 -14.25
CA GLU A 42 8.25 0.67 -15.12
C GLU A 42 9.34 0.36 -16.16
N THR A 43 9.45 -0.93 -16.53
CA THR A 43 10.41 -1.42 -17.53
C THR A 43 9.76 -1.55 -18.90
N LEU A 44 10.36 -0.94 -19.93
CA LEU A 44 10.03 -1.19 -21.33
C LEU A 44 11.02 -2.22 -21.91
N CYS A 45 10.52 -3.35 -22.40
CA CYS A 45 11.32 -4.44 -22.93
C CYS A 45 10.83 -4.92 -24.30
N ASP A 46 11.63 -5.78 -24.96
CA ASP A 46 11.25 -6.43 -26.21
C ASP A 46 10.08 -7.40 -25.98
N PRO A 47 8.98 -7.32 -26.73
CA PRO A 47 7.87 -8.27 -26.60
C PRO A 47 8.25 -9.74 -26.82
N ALA A 48 9.36 -10.04 -27.51
CA ALA A 48 9.83 -11.42 -27.68
C ALA A 48 10.62 -11.95 -26.48
N ASN A 49 11.21 -11.06 -25.67
CA ASN A 49 12.06 -11.41 -24.53
C ASN A 49 11.72 -10.50 -23.34
N PRO A 50 10.60 -10.76 -22.63
CA PRO A 50 10.17 -9.92 -21.53
C PRO A 50 11.16 -10.01 -20.38
N ILE A 51 11.64 -8.85 -19.93
CA ILE A 51 12.43 -8.72 -18.71
C ILE A 51 11.83 -7.62 -17.84
N VAL A 52 11.77 -7.88 -16.54
CA VAL A 52 11.38 -6.90 -15.53
C VAL A 52 12.65 -6.51 -14.81
N LEU A 53 13.05 -5.25 -14.97
CA LEU A 53 14.16 -4.70 -14.19
C LEU A 53 13.67 -4.39 -12.78
N GLU A 54 14.61 -4.23 -11.86
CA GLU A 54 14.32 -4.01 -10.45
C GLU A 54 13.46 -2.75 -10.26
N SER A 55 12.28 -2.94 -9.66
CA SER A 55 11.36 -1.85 -9.37
C SER A 55 11.89 -1.03 -8.21
N MET A 56 11.89 0.29 -8.33
CA MET A 56 12.19 1.17 -7.20
C MET A 56 11.13 0.98 -6.11
N THR A 57 11.56 0.54 -4.93
CA THR A 57 10.72 0.54 -3.73
C THR A 57 10.71 1.94 -3.13
N PHE A 58 9.55 2.60 -3.15
CA PHE A 58 9.39 3.90 -2.53
C PHE A 58 9.06 3.73 -1.04
N PRO A 59 9.72 4.49 -0.15
CA PRO A 59 9.37 4.46 1.27
C PRO A 59 7.95 5.01 1.48
N ALA A 60 7.32 4.59 2.57
CA ALA A 60 6.02 5.14 2.95
C ALA A 60 6.12 6.66 3.20
N PRO A 61 5.10 7.44 2.81
CA PRO A 61 5.08 8.88 3.06
C PRO A 61 5.08 9.16 4.57
N VAL A 62 5.73 10.25 4.95
CA VAL A 62 5.98 10.62 6.37
C VAL A 62 5.07 11.74 6.86
N ILE A 63 4.54 12.56 5.94
CA ILE A 63 3.68 13.71 6.26
C ILE A 63 2.39 13.58 5.49
N GLU A 64 1.30 13.84 6.20
CA GLU A 64 -0.05 13.86 5.68
C GLU A 64 -0.66 15.25 5.87
N VAL A 65 -1.42 15.71 4.89
CA VAL A 65 -2.09 17.01 4.93
C VAL A 65 -3.51 16.82 4.43
N ALA A 66 -4.49 17.28 5.20
CA ALA A 66 -5.87 17.35 4.73
C ALA A 66 -6.02 18.49 3.73
N ILE A 67 -6.67 18.22 2.59
CA ILE A 67 -7.00 19.20 1.57
C ILE A 67 -8.52 19.25 1.37
N GLU A 68 -9.07 20.46 1.43
CA GLU A 68 -10.50 20.68 1.25
C GLU A 68 -10.76 21.59 0.04
N PRO A 69 -11.59 21.17 -0.93
CA PRO A 69 -11.99 22.03 -2.03
C PRO A 69 -12.92 23.13 -1.50
N LYS A 70 -12.72 24.39 -1.92
CA LYS A 70 -13.59 25.49 -1.50
C LYS A 70 -14.99 25.41 -2.12
N THR A 71 -15.09 24.85 -3.32
CA THR A 71 -16.35 24.76 -4.06
C THR A 71 -16.56 23.36 -4.62
N LYS A 72 -17.82 22.97 -4.84
CA LYS A 72 -18.14 21.69 -5.50
C LYS A 72 -17.54 21.57 -6.90
N GLY A 73 -17.44 22.68 -7.63
CA GLY A 73 -16.82 22.68 -8.96
C GLY A 73 -15.29 22.51 -8.94
N ASP A 74 -14.66 22.76 -7.79
CA ASP A 74 -13.23 22.50 -7.59
C ASP A 74 -12.96 21.09 -7.08
N GLN A 75 -13.97 20.37 -6.57
CA GLN A 75 -13.82 18.97 -6.17
C GLN A 75 -13.49 18.08 -7.38
N ASP A 76 -14.20 18.25 -8.50
CA ASP A 76 -13.94 17.47 -9.73
C ASP A 76 -12.56 17.80 -10.33
N LYS A 77 -12.16 19.08 -10.28
CA LYS A 77 -10.84 19.52 -10.73
C LYS A 77 -9.73 19.01 -9.83
N LEU A 78 -9.95 19.02 -8.52
CA LEU A 78 -9.02 18.49 -7.52
C LEU A 78 -8.78 17.00 -7.78
N ALA A 79 -9.83 16.21 -7.95
CA ALA A 79 -9.72 14.79 -8.28
C ALA A 79 -8.91 14.55 -9.56
N THR A 80 -9.19 15.33 -10.61
CA THR A 80 -8.44 15.25 -11.88
C THR A 80 -6.97 15.65 -11.73
N ALA A 81 -6.70 16.70 -10.94
CA ALA A 81 -5.34 17.19 -10.68
C ALA A 81 -4.53 16.16 -9.89
N ILE A 82 -5.12 15.60 -8.83
CA ILE A 82 -4.52 14.56 -8.01
C ILE A 82 -4.17 13.34 -8.86
N GLN A 83 -5.08 12.88 -9.72
CA GLN A 83 -4.83 11.72 -10.57
C GLN A 83 -3.62 11.93 -11.49
N ARG A 84 -3.49 13.11 -12.11
CA ARG A 84 -2.33 13.43 -12.95
C ARG A 84 -1.04 13.54 -12.16
N LEU A 85 -1.08 14.14 -10.98
CA LEU A 85 0.10 14.25 -10.12
C LEU A 85 0.55 12.90 -9.58
N ALA A 86 -0.38 11.99 -9.27
CA ALA A 86 -0.06 10.62 -8.85
C ALA A 86 0.52 9.76 -9.99
N GLU A 87 0.17 10.04 -11.25
CA GLU A 87 0.79 9.40 -12.42
C GLU A 87 2.25 9.86 -12.63
N GLU A 88 2.55 11.13 -12.31
CA GLU A 88 3.90 11.69 -12.39
C GLU A 88 4.79 11.24 -11.22
N ASP A 89 4.25 11.27 -9.99
CA ASP A 89 4.98 10.97 -8.76
C ASP A 89 4.33 9.78 -8.00
N PRO A 90 4.94 8.58 -8.03
CA PRO A 90 4.44 7.41 -7.31
C PRO A 90 4.62 7.50 -5.78
N THR A 91 5.40 8.47 -5.27
CA THR A 91 5.57 8.69 -3.83
C THR A 91 4.41 9.50 -3.23
N PHE A 92 3.62 10.13 -4.07
CA PHE A 92 2.42 10.86 -3.68
C PHE A 92 1.24 9.91 -3.54
N ARG A 93 0.69 9.79 -2.33
CA ARG A 93 -0.50 8.97 -2.06
C ARG A 93 -1.66 9.84 -1.67
N VAL A 94 -2.86 9.46 -2.10
CA VAL A 94 -4.09 10.13 -1.72
C VAL A 94 -5.08 9.10 -1.23
N HIS A 95 -5.73 9.40 -0.11
CA HIS A 95 -6.87 8.65 0.39
C HIS A 95 -7.94 9.63 0.86
N SER A 96 -9.19 9.17 0.86
CA SER A 96 -10.29 9.92 1.47
C SER A 96 -10.52 9.35 2.85
N ASP A 97 -10.60 10.21 3.85
CA ASP A 97 -11.00 9.84 5.19
C ASP A 97 -12.53 9.72 5.24
N GLU A 98 -13.03 8.53 5.59
CA GLU A 98 -14.46 8.24 5.63
C GLU A 98 -15.16 8.86 6.85
N GLU A 99 -14.43 9.16 7.93
CA GLU A 99 -15.00 9.77 9.14
C GLU A 99 -15.17 11.28 8.99
N THR A 100 -14.17 11.95 8.42
CA THR A 100 -14.18 13.41 8.23
C THR A 100 -14.72 13.83 6.86
N GLY A 101 -14.74 12.91 5.89
CA GLY A 101 -15.08 13.20 4.49
C GLY A 101 -14.04 14.07 3.78
N GLN A 102 -12.86 14.25 4.38
CA GLN A 102 -11.78 15.06 3.84
C GLN A 102 -10.87 14.23 2.92
N THR A 103 -10.25 14.87 1.94
CA THR A 103 -9.20 14.24 1.13
C THR A 103 -7.87 14.46 1.82
N ILE A 104 -7.14 13.39 2.11
CA ILE A 104 -5.81 13.44 2.73
C ILE A 104 -4.76 13.14 1.67
N ILE A 105 -3.78 14.03 1.57
CA ILE A 105 -2.63 13.89 0.68
C ILE A 105 -1.38 13.58 1.51
N ALA A 106 -0.65 12.54 1.11
CA ALA A 106 0.52 12.04 1.81
C ALA A 106 1.76 12.16 0.91
N GLY A 107 2.86 12.63 1.49
CA GLY A 107 4.11 12.87 0.77
C GLY A 107 5.35 12.64 1.63
N MET A 108 6.51 12.74 0.97
CA MET A 108 7.82 12.53 1.61
C MET A 108 8.30 13.68 2.49
N GLY A 109 7.66 14.86 2.42
CA GLY A 109 8.12 16.03 3.18
C GLY A 109 7.24 17.25 2.95
N GLU A 110 7.45 18.27 3.78
CA GLU A 110 6.70 19.53 3.74
C GLU A 110 6.88 20.25 2.39
N LEU A 111 8.13 20.40 1.95
CA LEU A 111 8.45 21.03 0.66
C LEU A 111 7.81 20.27 -0.51
N HIS A 112 7.78 18.94 -0.45
CA HIS A 112 7.15 18.14 -1.50
C HIS A 112 5.65 18.47 -1.60
N LEU A 113 4.94 18.48 -0.46
CA LEU A 113 3.51 18.82 -0.44
C LEU A 113 3.26 20.28 -0.84
N GLU A 114 4.12 21.22 -0.45
CA GLU A 114 4.00 22.63 -0.83
C GLU A 114 4.10 22.81 -2.36
N VAL A 115 5.07 22.17 -3.00
CA VAL A 115 5.23 22.21 -4.46
C VAL A 115 4.03 21.59 -5.17
N LEU A 116 3.51 20.47 -4.67
CA LEU A 116 2.33 19.82 -5.26
C LEU A 116 1.08 20.71 -5.14
N VAL A 117 0.86 21.34 -3.98
CA VAL A 117 -0.24 22.28 -3.78
C VAL A 117 -0.12 23.50 -4.70
N ASP A 118 1.09 24.06 -4.84
CA ASP A 118 1.33 25.18 -5.76
C ASP A 118 1.08 24.78 -7.23
N ARG A 119 1.51 23.57 -7.65
CA ARG A 119 1.21 23.03 -8.98
C ARG A 119 -0.29 22.86 -9.20
N MET A 120 -1.03 22.30 -8.23
CA MET A 120 -2.50 22.19 -8.31
C MET A 120 -3.17 23.56 -8.50
N ARG A 121 -2.70 24.58 -7.78
CA ARG A 121 -3.21 25.96 -7.90
C ARG A 121 -2.87 26.60 -9.24
N ARG A 122 -1.64 26.43 -9.75
CA ARG A 122 -1.17 27.07 -10.98
C ARG A 122 -1.65 26.39 -12.25
N GLU A 123 -1.52 25.06 -12.31
CA GLU A 123 -1.80 24.27 -13.52
C GLU A 123 -3.30 24.01 -13.67
N PHE A 124 -3.98 23.63 -12.57
CA PHE A 124 -5.38 23.20 -12.61
C PHE A 124 -6.36 24.25 -12.09
N ARG A 125 -5.86 25.40 -11.60
CA ARG A 125 -6.67 26.51 -11.05
C ARG A 125 -7.64 26.03 -9.96
N VAL A 126 -7.17 25.11 -9.12
CA VAL A 126 -7.93 24.57 -8.00
C VAL A 126 -7.72 25.45 -6.78
N GLU A 127 -8.80 26.02 -6.26
CA GLU A 127 -8.77 26.67 -4.96
C GLU A 127 -9.10 25.65 -3.86
N ALA A 128 -8.07 25.22 -3.14
CA ALA A 128 -8.20 24.34 -1.98
C ALA A 128 -7.59 24.96 -0.73
N ASN A 129 -8.23 24.69 0.41
CA ASN A 129 -7.72 24.98 1.72
C ASN A 129 -6.84 23.82 2.17
N VAL A 130 -5.69 24.15 2.74
CA VAL A 130 -4.71 23.18 3.21
C VAL A 130 -4.78 23.18 4.73
N GLY A 131 -5.06 22.01 5.30
CA GLY A 131 -5.03 21.78 6.74
C GLY A 131 -3.62 21.83 7.31
N LYS A 132 -3.49 21.61 8.62
CA LYS A 132 -2.17 21.49 9.24
C LYS A 132 -1.54 20.15 8.85
N PRO A 133 -0.22 20.11 8.57
CA PRO A 133 0.48 18.85 8.38
C PRO A 133 0.36 18.01 9.66
N GLN A 134 -0.12 16.80 9.48
CA GLN A 134 -0.12 15.76 10.49
C GLN A 134 1.02 14.78 10.20
N VAL A 135 1.61 14.26 11.27
CA VAL A 135 2.63 13.23 11.17
C VAL A 135 1.91 11.90 11.01
N ALA A 136 2.32 11.11 10.02
CA ALA A 136 1.84 9.75 9.85
C ALA A 136 2.45 8.86 10.95
N TYR A 137 1.84 8.85 12.13
CA TYR A 137 2.27 8.00 13.24
C TYR A 137 2.11 6.52 12.85
N ARG A 138 2.97 5.69 13.42
CA ARG A 138 2.94 4.24 13.30
C ARG A 138 2.97 3.63 14.68
N GLU A 139 2.30 2.49 14.82
CA GLU A 139 2.30 1.73 16.07
C GLU A 139 3.22 0.51 15.93
N THR A 140 3.88 0.14 17.03
CA THR A 140 4.61 -1.13 17.09
C THR A 140 4.52 -1.69 18.51
N VAL A 141 4.73 -3.00 18.65
CA VAL A 141 4.69 -3.69 19.92
C VAL A 141 6.12 -3.77 20.47
N THR A 142 6.28 -3.72 21.80
CA THR A 142 7.61 -3.78 22.44
C THR A 142 7.88 -5.11 23.13
N SER A 143 6.84 -5.83 23.52
CA SER A 143 6.94 -7.07 24.31
C SER A 143 6.36 -8.25 23.54
N PRO A 144 7.07 -9.39 23.47
CA PRO A 144 6.54 -10.58 22.82
C PRO A 144 5.37 -11.17 23.62
N VAL A 145 4.30 -11.50 22.91
CA VAL A 145 3.13 -12.23 23.42
C VAL A 145 3.23 -13.66 22.94
N ALA A 146 3.61 -14.57 23.85
CA ALA A 146 3.92 -15.96 23.51
C ALA A 146 2.69 -16.80 23.11
N LYS A 147 1.48 -16.41 23.52
CA LYS A 147 0.25 -17.14 23.20
C LYS A 147 -1.00 -16.28 23.40
N GLN A 148 -1.66 -15.95 22.31
CA GLN A 148 -2.99 -15.36 22.29
C GLN A 148 -3.93 -16.31 21.58
N GLU A 149 -5.03 -16.66 22.26
CA GLU A 149 -6.02 -17.60 21.76
C GLU A 149 -7.35 -16.89 21.56
N TYR A 150 -7.88 -16.99 20.34
CA TYR A 150 -9.22 -16.51 20.03
C TYR A 150 -10.06 -17.62 19.40
N THR A 151 -11.29 -17.76 19.88
CA THR A 151 -12.28 -18.69 19.31
C THR A 151 -13.50 -17.89 18.85
N HIS A 152 -13.65 -17.76 17.54
CA HIS A 152 -14.85 -17.23 16.93
C HIS A 152 -15.89 -18.34 16.82
N LYS A 153 -16.99 -18.22 17.55
CA LYS A 153 -18.15 -19.13 17.43
C LYS A 153 -19.43 -18.30 17.28
N LYS A 154 -20.02 -18.32 16.09
CA LYS A 154 -21.28 -17.64 15.80
C LYS A 154 -22.26 -18.60 15.16
N GLN A 155 -23.43 -18.76 15.78
CA GLN A 155 -24.50 -19.63 15.29
C GLN A 155 -25.79 -18.80 15.20
N THR A 156 -25.94 -18.07 14.09
CA THR A 156 -27.15 -17.27 13.80
C THR A 156 -27.93 -17.94 12.69
N GLY A 157 -28.81 -18.88 13.03
CA GLY A 157 -29.89 -19.42 12.19
C GLY A 157 -29.53 -20.11 10.85
N GLY A 158 -28.28 -20.04 10.38
CA GLY A 158 -27.77 -20.61 9.13
C GLY A 158 -26.47 -21.40 9.35
N SER A 159 -25.61 -21.50 8.32
CA SER A 159 -24.30 -22.16 8.42
C SER A 159 -23.50 -21.60 9.60
N GLY A 160 -23.07 -22.47 10.52
CA GLY A 160 -22.27 -22.04 11.66
C GLY A 160 -20.95 -21.44 11.22
N GLN A 161 -20.41 -20.53 12.03
CA GLN A 161 -19.06 -20.01 11.90
C GLN A 161 -18.25 -20.47 13.09
N PHE A 162 -17.18 -21.24 12.83
CA PHE A 162 -16.23 -21.69 13.82
C PHE A 162 -14.80 -21.53 13.31
N GLY A 163 -13.99 -20.78 14.07
CA GLY A 163 -12.56 -20.65 13.83
C GLY A 163 -11.86 -20.41 15.15
N ARG A 164 -10.93 -21.29 15.52
CA ARG A 164 -10.04 -21.08 16.68
C ARG A 164 -8.61 -20.94 16.18
N VAL A 165 -7.97 -19.83 16.54
CA VAL A 165 -6.58 -19.55 16.19
C VAL A 165 -5.79 -19.26 17.46
N ILE A 166 -4.55 -19.75 17.48
CA ILE A 166 -3.59 -19.48 18.54
C ILE A 166 -2.35 -18.88 17.87
N ILE A 167 -2.13 -17.60 18.12
CA ILE A 167 -1.01 -16.84 17.56
C ILE A 167 -0.04 -16.43 18.66
N ALA A 168 1.23 -16.28 18.29
CA ALA A 168 2.20 -15.51 19.03
C ALA A 168 2.56 -14.27 18.23
N LEU A 169 2.77 -13.17 18.94
CA LEU A 169 3.10 -11.89 18.34
C LEU A 169 4.41 -11.41 18.96
N GLU A 170 5.40 -11.15 18.13
CA GLU A 170 6.72 -10.70 18.54
C GLU A 170 7.09 -9.43 17.77
N PRO A 171 7.79 -8.46 18.40
CA PRO A 171 8.35 -7.34 17.65
C PRO A 171 9.37 -7.86 16.64
N ASN A 172 9.28 -7.40 15.40
CA ASN A 172 10.27 -7.72 14.38
C ASN A 172 11.42 -6.70 14.47
N ALA A 173 12.42 -7.01 15.30
CA ALA A 173 13.58 -6.13 15.51
C ALA A 173 14.59 -6.14 14.34
N ASP A 174 14.41 -7.02 13.34
CA ASP A 174 15.37 -7.24 12.25
C ASP A 174 15.08 -6.40 10.99
N SER A 175 14.30 -5.31 11.10
CA SER A 175 13.99 -4.40 9.98
C SER A 175 15.19 -3.59 9.45
N GLU A 176 16.37 -3.72 10.06
CA GLU A 176 17.65 -3.21 9.53
C GLU A 176 18.30 -4.14 8.50
N SER A 177 17.78 -5.36 8.30
CA SER A 177 18.29 -6.26 7.27
C SER A 177 17.64 -5.97 5.92
N GLU A 178 18.48 -5.77 4.90
CA GLU A 178 18.16 -5.33 3.53
C GLU A 178 17.18 -6.27 2.75
N ASP A 179 16.65 -7.31 3.38
CA ASP A 179 15.79 -8.33 2.80
C ASP A 179 14.30 -8.12 3.14
N LYS A 180 13.67 -7.25 2.36
CA LYS A 180 12.34 -7.45 1.75
C LYS A 180 11.23 -8.09 2.63
N ALA A 181 10.75 -7.38 3.64
CA ALA A 181 9.36 -7.51 4.09
C ALA A 181 8.63 -6.18 3.90
N GLU A 182 7.56 -6.15 3.08
CA GLU A 182 6.69 -4.99 2.99
C GLU A 182 6.20 -4.62 4.41
N ASN A 183 6.54 -3.41 4.87
CA ASN A 183 6.21 -2.88 6.21
C ASN A 183 6.78 -3.64 7.42
N GLY A 184 7.81 -4.49 7.25
CA GLY A 184 8.42 -5.22 8.36
C GLY A 184 7.53 -6.32 8.95
N TYR A 185 6.49 -6.74 8.23
CA TYR A 185 5.58 -7.81 8.66
C TYR A 185 6.09 -9.20 8.24
N GLU A 186 6.25 -10.11 9.20
CA GLU A 186 6.63 -11.50 8.94
C GLU A 186 5.58 -12.47 9.51
N PHE A 187 5.01 -13.31 8.64
CA PHE A 187 4.08 -14.37 9.05
C PHE A 187 4.75 -15.74 9.03
N VAL A 188 4.85 -16.39 10.18
CA VAL A 188 5.46 -17.73 10.34
C VAL A 188 4.40 -18.76 10.69
N ASN A 189 4.26 -19.80 9.87
CA ASN A 189 3.38 -20.91 10.17
C ASN A 189 4.14 -22.05 10.88
N LYS A 190 3.79 -22.34 12.14
CA LYS A 190 4.31 -23.47 12.92
C LYS A 190 3.27 -24.58 13.15
N ILE A 191 2.14 -24.57 12.43
CA ILE A 191 1.09 -25.59 12.56
C ILE A 191 1.64 -26.96 12.16
N THR A 192 1.60 -27.87 13.13
CA THR A 192 1.88 -29.29 12.94
C THR A 192 0.59 -30.11 13.01
N GLY A 193 0.37 -31.01 12.05
CA GLY A 193 -0.65 -32.06 12.17
C GLY A 193 -2.05 -31.75 11.60
N GLY A 194 -2.19 -30.78 10.70
CA GLY A 194 -3.45 -30.60 9.94
C GLY A 194 -4.65 -30.08 10.76
N ARG A 195 -4.41 -29.54 11.95
CA ARG A 195 -5.45 -28.92 12.82
C ARG A 195 -6.10 -27.66 12.25
N ILE A 196 -5.50 -27.10 11.20
CA ILE A 196 -6.15 -26.14 10.31
C ILE A 196 -5.78 -26.59 8.90
N PRO A 197 -6.77 -26.84 8.02
CA PRO A 197 -6.52 -27.06 6.60
C PRO A 197 -5.64 -25.97 6.00
N ARG A 198 -4.73 -26.34 5.10
CA ARG A 198 -3.78 -25.38 4.53
C ARG A 198 -4.44 -24.24 3.75
N GLU A 199 -5.67 -24.48 3.31
CA GLU A 199 -6.51 -23.52 2.59
C GLU A 199 -6.94 -22.34 3.46
N TYR A 200 -7.03 -22.50 4.79
CA TYR A 200 -7.46 -21.42 5.69
C TYR A 200 -6.30 -20.59 6.27
N ILE A 201 -5.04 -21.04 6.11
CA ILE A 201 -3.87 -20.30 6.60
C ILE A 201 -3.78 -18.90 5.96
N PRO A 202 -3.93 -18.73 4.63
CA PRO A 202 -3.88 -17.41 4.01
C PRO A 202 -5.01 -16.49 4.49
N SER A 203 -6.16 -17.06 4.87
CA SER A 203 -7.28 -16.28 5.43
C SER A 203 -6.94 -15.73 6.81
N VAL A 204 -6.22 -16.48 7.64
CA VAL A 204 -5.73 -16.00 8.95
C VAL A 204 -4.70 -14.88 8.74
N ASP A 205 -3.75 -15.06 7.82
CA ASP A 205 -2.77 -14.01 7.49
C ASP A 205 -3.44 -12.72 6.98
N ALA A 206 -4.44 -12.85 6.10
CA ALA A 206 -5.23 -11.70 5.64
C ALA A 206 -5.99 -11.00 6.78
N GLY A 207 -6.49 -11.75 7.76
CA GLY A 207 -7.13 -11.19 8.95
C GLY A 207 -6.15 -10.42 9.85
N CYS A 208 -4.95 -10.97 10.05
CA CYS A 208 -3.90 -10.29 10.82
C CYS A 208 -3.43 -9.01 10.11
N ARG A 209 -3.26 -9.02 8.79
CA ARG A 209 -2.91 -7.82 8.01
C ARG A 209 -3.97 -6.73 8.10
N GLU A 210 -5.25 -7.09 8.03
CA GLU A 210 -6.36 -6.14 8.18
C GLU A 210 -6.38 -5.51 9.58
N ALA A 211 -6.12 -6.31 10.63
CA ALA A 211 -5.96 -5.78 11.99
C ALA A 211 -4.74 -4.88 12.13
N MET A 212 -3.67 -5.09 11.36
CA MET A 212 -2.51 -4.19 11.36
C MET A 212 -2.79 -2.84 10.72
N GLU A 213 -3.74 -2.73 9.80
CA GLU A 213 -4.11 -1.42 9.23
C GLU A 213 -4.79 -0.53 10.27
N THR A 214 -5.52 -1.13 11.21
CA THR A 214 -6.22 -0.42 12.30
C THR A 214 -5.51 -0.67 13.63
N GLY A 215 -4.58 0.22 14.00
CA GLY A 215 -3.83 0.12 15.26
C GLY A 215 -4.70 0.02 16.51
N VAL A 216 -4.14 -0.58 17.57
CA VAL A 216 -4.87 -0.88 18.81
C VAL A 216 -4.94 0.33 19.75
N LEU A 217 -3.95 1.23 19.70
CA LEU A 217 -3.87 2.37 20.63
C LEU A 217 -4.63 3.60 20.12
N ALA A 218 -4.32 4.03 18.90
CA ALA A 218 -4.84 5.27 18.32
C ALA A 218 -5.30 5.09 16.86
N GLY A 219 -5.44 3.86 16.39
CA GLY A 219 -5.91 3.55 15.04
C GLY A 219 -4.84 3.73 13.95
N TYR A 220 -3.57 3.92 14.32
CA TYR A 220 -2.49 4.05 13.34
C TYR A 220 -1.99 2.69 12.86
N PRO A 221 -1.61 2.56 11.58
CA PRO A 221 -1.15 1.28 11.05
C PRO A 221 0.11 0.79 11.77
N MET A 222 0.08 -0.49 12.13
CA MET A 222 1.13 -1.19 12.86
C MET A 222 2.27 -1.62 11.92
N VAL A 223 3.51 -1.50 12.38
CA VAL A 223 4.74 -1.87 11.65
C VAL A 223 5.68 -2.72 12.51
N ASP A 224 6.59 -3.44 11.86
CA ASP A 224 7.62 -4.26 12.50
C ASP A 224 7.04 -5.35 13.42
N LEU A 225 6.14 -6.18 12.86
CA LEU A 225 5.47 -7.26 13.58
C LEU A 225 5.76 -8.63 12.98
N LYS A 226 6.08 -9.58 13.86
CA LYS A 226 6.19 -10.99 13.52
C LYS A 226 5.03 -11.76 14.14
N VAL A 227 4.20 -12.34 13.29
CA VAL A 227 3.04 -13.15 13.72
C VAL A 227 3.36 -14.62 13.46
N THR A 228 3.38 -15.43 14.52
CA THR A 228 3.57 -16.87 14.43
C THR A 228 2.27 -17.60 14.73
N LEU A 229 1.75 -18.33 13.75
CA LEU A 229 0.59 -19.21 13.94
C LEU A 229 1.06 -20.53 14.58
N ILE A 230 0.77 -20.70 15.86
CA ILE A 230 1.24 -21.86 16.65
C ILE A 230 0.30 -23.04 16.46
N ASP A 231 -1.00 -22.80 16.63
CA ASP A 231 -1.99 -23.87 16.73
C ASP A 231 -3.39 -23.33 16.40
N GLY A 232 -4.36 -24.22 16.26
CA GLY A 232 -5.75 -23.84 16.06
C GLY A 232 -6.68 -25.04 16.05
N ALA A 233 -7.96 -24.76 15.82
CA ALA A 233 -8.96 -25.81 15.65
C ALA A 233 -9.97 -25.41 14.59
N TYR A 234 -10.35 -26.40 13.78
CA TYR A 234 -11.42 -26.31 12.80
C TYR A 234 -12.54 -27.31 13.13
N HIS A 235 -13.70 -27.07 12.56
CA HIS A 235 -14.87 -27.93 12.65
C HIS A 235 -15.36 -28.22 11.23
N ASP A 236 -15.55 -29.49 10.86
CA ASP A 236 -15.77 -29.91 9.46
C ASP A 236 -17.01 -29.26 8.80
N VAL A 237 -18.01 -28.87 9.59
CA VAL A 237 -19.30 -28.37 9.08
C VAL A 237 -19.46 -26.85 9.25
N ASP A 238 -18.77 -26.28 10.25
CA ASP A 238 -18.98 -24.88 10.66
C ASP A 238 -17.75 -23.99 10.40
N SER A 239 -16.61 -24.57 9.98
CA SER A 239 -15.44 -23.78 9.62
C SER A 239 -15.56 -23.19 8.23
N SER A 240 -15.24 -21.90 8.14
CA SER A 240 -15.22 -21.14 6.89
C SER A 240 -14.00 -20.22 6.86
N GLU A 241 -13.54 -19.87 5.66
CA GLU A 241 -12.45 -18.90 5.45
C GLU A 241 -12.73 -17.58 6.19
N LEU A 242 -13.98 -17.11 6.15
CA LEU A 242 -14.41 -15.89 6.80
C LEU A 242 -14.32 -15.99 8.34
N ALA A 243 -14.62 -17.15 8.92
CA ALA A 243 -14.49 -17.36 10.35
C ALA A 243 -13.02 -17.33 10.80
N PHE A 244 -12.11 -17.90 10.01
CA PHE A 244 -10.67 -17.84 10.28
C PHE A 244 -10.07 -16.45 10.05
N LYS A 245 -10.57 -15.71 9.04
CA LYS A 245 -10.19 -14.31 8.82
C LYS A 245 -10.57 -13.42 10.01
N ILE A 246 -11.82 -13.52 10.48
CA ILE A 246 -12.29 -12.78 11.66
C ILE A 246 -11.53 -13.21 12.91
N ALA A 247 -11.29 -14.51 13.07
CA ALA A 247 -10.53 -15.01 14.21
C ALA A 247 -9.08 -14.49 14.20
N GLY A 248 -8.44 -14.38 13.03
CA GLY A 248 -7.10 -13.80 12.87
C GLY A 248 -7.04 -12.29 13.07
N SER A 249 -8.12 -11.57 12.78
CA SER A 249 -8.21 -10.11 13.03
C SER A 249 -8.47 -9.77 14.51
N MET A 250 -9.17 -10.66 15.23
CA MET A 250 -9.52 -10.46 16.64
C MET A 250 -8.51 -11.07 17.62
N ALA A 251 -7.68 -12.00 17.15
CA ALA A 251 -6.61 -12.62 17.92
C ALA A 251 -5.43 -11.66 18.06
#